data_AF-A0A448II68-F1
#
_entry.id   AF-A0A448II68-F1
#
_cell.length_a   1.000
_cell.length_b   1.000
_cell.length_c   1.000
_cell.angle_alpha   90.00
_cell.angle_beta   90.00
_cell.angle_gamma   90.00
#
_symmetry.space_group_name_H-M   'P 1'
#
loop_
_entity.id
_entity.type
_entity.pdbx_description
1 polymer ?
#
loop_
_entity_poly.entity_id
_entity_poly.type
_entity_poly.pdbx_seq_one_letter_code
_entity_poly.pdbx_strand_id
1 'polypeptide(L)'
;MSSQTRSENPYDHISDRGGPAPVMQRNYDRPAGLDNPRAPRRSGGMPNFEKYTWLFMRFSGLVLVFLALGHLFIMLMWEDGVYRIDFNYVAERWSSPFWQTWDLLLLWLAQLHGGNGMRTIIADYTRKDSTKFWLNTLLALSMAFTLVLGTYVLLTFDATIS
;
A
#
# COMPACT_ATOMS: atom_id res chain seq x y z
N MET A 1 2.47 -24.72 -6.92
CA MET A 1 2.24 -25.72 -5.86
C MET A 1 1.54 -25.01 -4.72
N SER A 2 0.20 -24.96 -4.74
CA SER A 2 -0.60 -24.20 -3.78
C SER A 2 -0.68 -24.98 -2.47
N SER A 3 -0.03 -24.46 -1.43
CA SER A 3 -0.28 -24.88 -0.04
C SER A 3 -1.74 -24.58 0.28
N GLN A 4 -2.62 -25.56 0.12
CA GLN A 4 -3.90 -25.57 0.81
C GLN A 4 -3.57 -25.65 2.29
N THR A 5 -3.63 -24.52 2.99
CA THR A 5 -3.75 -24.54 4.45
C THR A 5 -5.03 -25.30 4.76
N ARG A 6 -4.88 -26.58 5.10
CA ARG A 6 -5.96 -27.42 5.61
C ARG A 6 -6.60 -26.64 6.75
N SER A 7 -7.84 -26.19 6.57
CA SER A 7 -8.59 -25.61 7.67
C SER A 7 -8.68 -26.69 8.74
N GLU A 8 -7.99 -26.51 9.86
CA GLU A 8 -8.11 -27.41 11.01
C GLU A 8 -9.59 -27.55 11.33
N ASN A 9 -10.10 -28.78 11.29
CA ASN A 9 -11.48 -29.01 11.62
C ASN A 9 -11.57 -28.88 13.15
N PRO A 10 -12.44 -28.01 13.70
CA PRO A 10 -12.56 -27.79 15.14
C PRO A 10 -12.90 -29.05 15.93
N TYR A 11 -13.22 -30.16 15.26
CA TYR A 11 -13.49 -31.46 15.87
C TYR A 11 -12.33 -32.45 15.80
N ASP A 12 -11.18 -32.09 15.21
CA ASP A 12 -10.03 -33.02 15.02
C ASP A 12 -9.37 -33.46 16.35
N HIS A 13 -9.64 -32.76 17.45
CA HIS A 13 -9.14 -33.09 18.80
C HIS A 13 -10.18 -33.81 19.68
N ILE A 14 -11.35 -34.17 19.14
CA ILE A 14 -12.37 -34.90 19.88
C ILE A 14 -12.00 -36.39 19.91
N SER A 15 -11.69 -36.91 21.11
CA SER A 15 -11.48 -38.34 21.33
C SER A 15 -12.79 -39.14 21.19
N ASP A 16 -12.71 -40.46 21.04
CA ASP A 16 -13.86 -41.38 20.96
C ASP A 16 -14.83 -41.28 22.17
N ARG A 17 -14.38 -40.68 23.28
CA ARG A 17 -15.18 -40.45 24.49
C ARG A 17 -15.95 -39.11 24.49
N GLY A 18 -15.82 -38.31 23.44
CA GLY A 18 -16.29 -36.93 23.39
C GLY A 18 -15.31 -35.97 24.09
N GLY A 19 -15.13 -34.78 23.51
CA GLY A 19 -14.29 -33.71 24.04
C GLY A 19 -15.11 -32.45 24.32
N PRO A 20 -14.56 -31.47 25.06
CA PRO A 20 -15.22 -30.18 25.25
C PRO A 20 -15.50 -29.52 23.89
N ALA A 21 -16.64 -28.82 23.79
CA ALA A 21 -17.01 -28.16 22.55
C ALA A 21 -16.00 -27.05 22.18
N PRO A 22 -15.58 -26.95 20.90
CA PRO A 22 -14.63 -25.93 20.48
C PRO A 22 -15.26 -24.53 20.56
N VAL A 23 -14.52 -23.58 21.11
CA VAL A 23 -14.93 -22.16 21.12
C VAL A 23 -14.73 -21.60 19.71
N MET A 24 -15.84 -21.30 19.03
CA MET A 24 -15.81 -20.77 17.65
C MET A 24 -15.52 -19.25 17.60
N GLN A 25 -15.63 -18.54 18.71
CA GLN A 25 -15.37 -17.10 18.77
C GLN A 25 -13.87 -16.80 18.69
N ARG A 26 -13.46 -16.05 17.67
CA ARG A 26 -12.06 -15.62 17.51
C ARG A 26 -11.72 -14.34 18.26
N ASN A 27 -12.57 -13.32 18.14
CA ASN A 27 -12.44 -12.01 18.77
C ASN A 27 -13.82 -11.50 19.20
N TYR A 28 -13.89 -10.47 20.05
CA TYR A 28 -15.16 -9.85 20.47
C TYR A 28 -15.95 -9.28 19.28
N ASP A 29 -15.26 -8.64 18.33
CA ASP A 29 -15.89 -7.93 17.20
C ASP A 29 -16.19 -8.82 15.98
N ARG A 30 -15.90 -10.13 16.04
CA ARG A 30 -16.05 -11.05 14.90
C ARG A 30 -17.08 -12.15 15.21
N PRO A 31 -18.29 -12.10 14.62
CA PRO A 31 -19.31 -13.13 14.87
C PRO A 31 -18.87 -14.48 14.29
N ALA A 32 -18.96 -15.54 15.11
CA ALA A 32 -18.51 -16.89 14.77
C ALA A 32 -19.22 -17.48 13.53
N GLY A 33 -20.44 -17.01 13.22
CA GLY A 33 -21.19 -17.44 12.04
C GLY A 33 -20.56 -17.05 10.70
N LEU A 34 -19.70 -16.03 10.66
CA LEU A 34 -19.00 -15.60 9.42
C LEU A 34 -17.98 -16.65 8.93
N ASP A 35 -17.37 -17.39 9.86
CA ASP A 35 -16.36 -18.39 9.56
C ASP A 35 -16.95 -19.82 9.45
N ASN A 36 -18.29 -19.96 9.48
CA ASN A 36 -18.96 -21.25 9.38
C ASN A 36 -18.68 -21.90 8.00
N PRO A 37 -18.26 -23.19 7.94
CA PRO A 37 -17.98 -23.89 6.68
C PRO A 37 -19.14 -23.90 5.68
N ARG A 38 -20.37 -23.84 6.17
CA ARG A 38 -21.59 -23.85 5.36
C ARG A 38 -22.15 -22.45 5.07
N ALA A 39 -21.52 -21.39 5.58
CA ALA A 39 -21.96 -20.04 5.30
C ALA A 39 -21.72 -19.70 3.82
N PRO A 40 -22.68 -19.03 3.14
CA PRO A 40 -22.48 -18.56 1.78
C PRO A 40 -21.35 -17.52 1.77
N ARG A 41 -20.24 -17.83 1.09
CA ARG A 41 -19.12 -16.89 0.92
C ARG A 41 -19.49 -15.85 -0.14
N ARG A 42 -19.96 -14.68 0.32
CA ARG A 42 -20.12 -13.50 -0.52
C ARG A 42 -18.83 -12.68 -0.49
N SER A 43 -18.42 -12.13 -1.63
CA SER A 43 -17.37 -11.10 -1.66
C SER A 43 -17.85 -9.91 -0.82
N GLY A 44 -17.20 -9.67 0.32
CA GLY A 44 -17.51 -8.53 1.19
C GLY A 44 -16.96 -7.19 0.68
N GLY A 45 -16.33 -7.16 -0.51
CA GLY A 45 -15.70 -5.97 -1.09
C GLY A 45 -16.46 -5.36 -2.26
N MET A 46 -16.03 -4.17 -2.68
CA MET A 46 -16.56 -3.50 -3.87
C MET A 46 -16.37 -4.36 -5.13
N PRO A 47 -17.39 -4.46 -6.01
CA PRO A 47 -17.28 -5.21 -7.26
C PRO A 47 -16.12 -4.70 -8.12
N ASN A 48 -15.34 -5.62 -8.70
CA ASN A 48 -14.21 -5.34 -9.62
C ASN A 48 -13.05 -4.50 -9.03
N PHE A 49 -13.10 -4.08 -7.78
CA PHE A 49 -12.06 -3.25 -7.16
C PHE A 49 -10.68 -3.95 -7.22
N GLU A 50 -10.64 -5.25 -6.91
CA GLU A 50 -9.41 -6.04 -6.98
C GLU A 50 -8.84 -6.12 -8.39
N LYS A 51 -9.69 -6.20 -9.41
CA LYS A 51 -9.25 -6.20 -10.82
C LYS A 51 -8.58 -4.87 -11.18
N TYR A 52 -9.21 -3.74 -10.86
CA TYR A 52 -8.64 -2.42 -11.16
C TYR A 52 -7.36 -2.17 -10.36
N THR A 53 -7.37 -2.52 -9.09
CA THR A 53 -6.20 -2.44 -8.20
C THR A 53 -5.05 -3.29 -8.73
N TRP A 54 -5.34 -4.50 -9.21
CA TRP A 54 -4.35 -5.37 -9.83
C TRP A 54 -3.76 -4.74 -11.07
N LEU A 55 -4.59 -4.26 -12.01
CA LEU A 55 -4.14 -3.60 -13.25
C LEU A 55 -3.29 -2.37 -12.95
N PHE A 56 -3.76 -1.53 -12.02
CA PHE A 56 -3.04 -0.34 -11.58
C PHE A 56 -1.62 -0.69 -11.12
N MET A 57 -1.43 -1.71 -10.28
CA MET A 57 -0.09 -2.11 -9.82
C MET A 57 0.84 -2.51 -10.96
N ARG A 58 0.33 -3.13 -12.03
CA ARG A 58 1.18 -3.57 -13.16
C ARG A 58 1.61 -2.39 -14.01
N PHE A 59 0.64 -1.57 -14.41
CA PHE A 59 0.93 -0.41 -15.27
C PHE A 59 1.73 0.66 -14.53
N SER A 60 1.37 0.99 -13.28
CA SER A 60 2.15 1.91 -12.46
C SER A 60 3.55 1.40 -12.20
N GLY A 61 3.72 0.10 -11.93
CA GLY A 61 5.05 -0.49 -11.74
C GLY A 61 5.94 -0.34 -12.98
N LEU A 62 5.41 -0.60 -14.18
CA LEU A 62 6.14 -0.42 -15.43
C LEU A 62 6.58 1.04 -15.62
N VAL A 63 5.68 2.01 -15.40
CA VAL A 63 6.00 3.44 -15.50
C VAL A 63 7.02 3.86 -14.44
N LEU A 64 6.88 3.35 -13.22
CA LEU A 64 7.77 3.64 -12.09
C LEU A 64 9.19 3.13 -12.32
N VAL A 65 9.41 2.07 -13.09
CA VAL A 65 10.77 1.65 -13.46
C VAL A 65 11.52 2.80 -14.12
N PHE A 66 10.91 3.50 -15.08
CA PHE A 66 11.54 4.63 -15.75
C PHE A 66 11.61 5.87 -14.84
N LEU A 67 10.52 6.21 -14.17
CA LEU A 67 10.46 7.41 -13.33
C LEU A 67 11.44 7.32 -12.15
N ALA A 68 11.43 6.21 -11.41
CA ALA A 68 12.23 6.05 -10.21
C ALA A 68 13.70 5.82 -10.54
N LEU A 69 14.04 4.94 -11.50
CA LEU A 69 15.44 4.72 -11.86
C LEU A 69 16.04 5.95 -12.55
N GLY A 70 15.27 6.64 -13.40
CA GLY A 70 15.72 7.91 -13.98
C GLY A 70 15.96 8.97 -12.90
N HIS A 71 15.07 9.10 -11.92
CA HIS A 71 15.26 9.98 -10.77
C HIS A 71 16.50 9.61 -9.95
N LEU A 72 16.69 8.33 -9.61
CA LEU A 72 17.89 7.90 -8.88
C LEU A 72 19.18 8.13 -9.67
N PHE A 73 19.17 7.90 -10.99
CA PHE A 73 20.34 8.09 -11.85
C PHE A 73 20.78 9.57 -11.88
N ILE A 74 19.87 10.51 -12.17
CA ILE A 74 20.21 11.93 -12.26
C ILE A 74 20.62 12.53 -10.90
N MET A 75 20.13 11.95 -9.80
CA MET A 75 20.43 12.44 -8.45
C MET A 75 21.73 11.85 -7.90
N LEU A 76 22.08 10.61 -8.24
CA LEU A 76 23.18 9.88 -7.59
C LEU A 76 24.39 9.65 -8.49
N MET A 77 24.20 9.51 -9.81
CA MET A 77 25.26 9.07 -10.73
C MET A 77 25.65 10.14 -11.74
N TRP A 78 24.78 11.11 -12.01
CA TRP A 78 25.05 12.18 -12.95
C TRP A 78 25.91 13.28 -12.31
N GLU A 79 26.96 13.71 -13.02
CA GLU A 79 27.94 14.72 -12.56
C GLU A 79 28.51 14.38 -11.18
N ASP A 80 28.31 15.25 -10.18
CA ASP A 80 28.83 15.10 -8.82
C ASP A 80 27.80 14.49 -7.84
N GLY A 81 26.76 13.86 -8.38
CA GLY A 81 25.76 13.13 -7.60
C GLY A 81 25.12 13.97 -6.50
N VAL A 82 25.13 13.46 -5.27
CA VAL A 82 24.53 14.15 -4.10
C VAL A 82 25.27 15.42 -3.69
N TYR A 83 26.53 15.58 -4.07
CA TYR A 83 27.37 16.68 -3.61
C TYR A 83 27.04 18.02 -4.27
N ARG A 84 26.30 18.00 -5.40
CA ARG A 84 25.79 19.21 -6.08
C ARG A 84 24.35 19.58 -5.70
N ILE A 85 23.68 18.77 -4.89
CA ILE A 85 22.26 18.98 -4.58
C ILE A 85 22.13 20.06 -3.50
N ASP A 86 21.71 21.24 -3.92
CA ASP A 86 21.31 22.35 -3.06
C ASP A 86 19.96 22.95 -3.51
N PHE A 87 19.53 24.05 -2.87
CA PHE A 87 18.29 24.74 -3.25
C PHE A 87 18.33 25.26 -4.69
N ASN A 88 19.47 25.78 -5.15
CA ASN A 88 19.62 26.34 -6.49
C ASN A 88 19.49 25.26 -7.56
N TYR A 89 20.08 24.08 -7.32
CA TYR A 89 19.91 22.91 -8.19
C TYR A 89 18.44 22.50 -8.31
N VAL A 90 17.70 22.47 -7.19
CA VAL A 90 16.26 22.16 -7.22
C VAL A 90 15.49 23.24 -7.98
N ALA A 91 15.79 24.52 -7.74
CA ALA A 91 15.15 25.64 -8.40
C ALA A 91 15.39 25.66 -9.92
N GLU A 92 16.63 25.40 -10.36
CA GLU A 92 16.98 25.27 -11.77
C GLU A 92 16.25 24.09 -12.40
N ARG A 93 16.24 22.92 -11.76
CA ARG A 93 15.55 21.74 -12.28
C ARG A 93 14.05 21.97 -12.38
N TRP A 94 13.42 22.52 -11.34
CA TRP A 94 11.99 22.82 -11.32
C TRP A 94 11.61 24.06 -12.14
N SER A 95 12.55 24.82 -12.71
CA SER A 95 12.23 25.84 -13.72
C SER A 95 11.69 25.24 -15.02
N SER A 96 11.94 23.94 -15.28
CA SER A 96 11.44 23.22 -16.45
C SER A 96 10.13 22.47 -16.17
N PRO A 97 9.07 22.67 -16.99
CA PRO A 97 7.81 21.93 -16.86
C PRO A 97 7.97 20.42 -16.95
N PHE A 98 9.00 19.95 -17.67
CA PHE A 98 9.30 18.53 -17.80
C PHE A 98 9.61 17.89 -16.43
N TRP A 99 10.50 18.52 -15.65
CA TRP A 99 10.91 17.98 -14.35
C TRP A 99 9.82 18.10 -13.29
N GLN A 100 9.05 19.19 -13.30
CA GLN A 100 7.86 19.30 -12.44
C GLN A 100 6.87 18.17 -12.71
N THR A 101 6.56 17.90 -13.98
CA THR A 101 5.65 16.82 -14.37
C THR A 101 6.22 15.45 -14.00
N TRP A 102 7.52 15.23 -14.20
CA TRP A 102 8.21 14.00 -13.84
C TRP A 102 8.09 13.71 -12.33
N ASP A 103 8.40 14.68 -11.49
CA ASP A 103 8.37 14.51 -10.04
C ASP A 103 6.93 14.41 -9.50
N LEU A 104 5.97 15.13 -10.09
CA LEU A 104 4.56 15.00 -9.74
C LEU A 104 4.03 13.59 -10.07
N LEU A 105 4.35 13.07 -11.26
CA LEU A 105 3.99 11.70 -11.63
C LEU A 105 4.69 10.67 -10.74
N LEU A 106 5.97 10.86 -10.44
CA LEU A 106 6.71 9.99 -9.54
C LEU A 106 6.09 9.98 -8.14
N LEU A 107 5.77 11.14 -7.58
CA LEU A 107 5.11 11.28 -6.28
C LEU A 107 3.79 10.50 -6.24
N TRP A 108 2.89 10.78 -7.18
CA TRP A 108 1.55 10.20 -7.20
C TRP A 108 1.60 8.69 -7.45
N LEU A 109 2.34 8.26 -8.48
CA LEU A 109 2.42 6.84 -8.81
C LEU A 109 3.13 6.05 -7.73
N ALA A 110 4.25 6.54 -7.17
CA ALA A 110 4.99 5.83 -6.14
C ALA A 110 4.17 5.71 -4.85
N GLN A 111 3.52 6.79 -4.41
CA GLN A 111 2.73 6.77 -3.17
C GLN A 111 1.50 5.87 -3.30
N LEU A 112 0.78 5.92 -4.42
CA LEU A 112 -0.38 5.05 -4.65
C LEU A 112 0.03 3.58 -4.84
N HIS A 113 1.12 3.31 -5.56
CA HIS A 113 1.66 1.97 -5.76
C HIS A 113 2.13 1.36 -4.42
N GLY A 114 2.97 2.09 -3.69
CA GLY A 114 3.46 1.67 -2.37
C GLY A 114 2.32 1.52 -1.37
N GLY A 115 1.38 2.47 -1.33
CA GLY A 115 0.22 2.43 -0.45
C GLY A 115 -0.68 1.21 -0.70
N ASN A 116 -0.95 0.88 -1.96
CA ASN A 116 -1.72 -0.33 -2.26
C ASN A 116 -0.94 -1.62 -1.94
N GLY A 117 0.38 -1.65 -2.17
CA GLY A 117 1.23 -2.76 -1.73
C GLY A 117 1.18 -2.95 -0.21
N MET A 118 1.30 -1.87 0.55
CA MET A 118 1.20 -1.87 2.01
C MET A 118 -0.16 -2.33 2.50
N ARG A 119 -1.26 -1.95 1.82
CA ARG A 119 -2.61 -2.45 2.13
C ARG A 119 -2.67 -3.98 2.04
N THR A 120 -2.07 -4.58 1.00
CA THR A 120 -2.00 -6.04 0.87
C THR A 120 -1.18 -6.66 2.00
N ILE A 121 0.00 -6.10 2.31
CA ILE A 121 0.83 -6.56 3.43
C ILE A 121 0.05 -6.50 4.76
N ILE A 122 -0.61 -5.39 5.06
CA ILE A 122 -1.43 -5.26 6.28
C ILE A 122 -2.54 -6.31 6.29
N ALA A 123 -3.18 -6.57 5.14
CA ALA A 123 -4.26 -7.54 5.04
C ALA A 123 -3.79 -8.98 5.33
N ASP A 124 -2.57 -9.33 4.93
CA ASP A 124 -2.02 -10.69 5.05
C ASP A 124 -1.33 -10.93 6.41
N TYR A 125 -0.70 -9.91 6.99
CA TYR A 125 0.10 -10.06 8.21
C TYR A 125 -0.63 -9.66 9.50
N THR A 126 -1.79 -9.00 9.41
CA THR A 126 -2.53 -8.55 10.62
C THR A 126 -3.58 -9.58 11.04
N ARG A 127 -3.49 -10.05 12.30
CA ARG A 127 -4.39 -11.10 12.83
C ARG A 127 -5.72 -10.58 13.42
N LYS A 128 -5.73 -9.36 13.98
CA LYS A 128 -6.90 -8.77 14.65
C LYS A 128 -7.56 -7.73 13.76
N ASP A 129 -8.89 -7.77 13.67
CA ASP A 129 -9.68 -6.86 12.84
C ASP A 129 -9.52 -5.39 13.29
N SER A 130 -9.43 -5.14 14.60
CA SER A 130 -9.17 -3.79 15.16
C SER A 130 -7.78 -3.24 14.82
N THR A 131 -6.73 -4.06 14.91
CA THR A 131 -5.38 -3.67 14.49
C THR A 131 -5.35 -3.38 12.99
N LYS A 132 -6.01 -4.22 12.19
CA LYS A 132 -6.11 -4.03 10.73
C LYS A 132 -6.79 -2.71 10.38
N PHE A 133 -7.86 -2.35 11.10
CA PHE A 133 -8.53 -1.06 10.96
C PHE A 133 -7.55 0.11 11.20
N TRP A 134 -6.90 0.15 12.36
CA TRP A 134 -5.98 1.25 12.70
C TRP A 134 -4.78 1.36 11.77
N LEU A 135 -4.19 0.24 11.35
CA LEU A 135 -3.08 0.24 10.38
C LEU A 135 -3.51 0.80 9.03
N ASN A 136 -4.70 0.44 8.52
CA ASN A 136 -5.21 1.00 7.28
C ASN A 136 -5.56 2.49 7.41
N THR A 137 -6.08 2.93 8.56
CA THR A 137 -6.33 4.35 8.83
C THR A 137 -5.03 5.15 8.83
N LEU A 138 -4.01 4.66 9.54
CA LEU A 138 -2.70 5.32 9.57
C LEU A 138 -2.06 5.38 8.18
N LEU A 139 -2.15 4.29 7.42
CA LEU A 139 -1.69 4.25 6.03
C LEU A 139 -2.41 5.31 5.18
N ALA A 140 -3.74 5.39 5.25
CA ALA A 140 -4.52 6.37 4.50
C ALA A 140 -4.17 7.82 4.88
N LEU A 141 -4.01 8.11 6.16
CA LEU A 141 -3.60 9.43 6.65
C LEU A 141 -2.20 9.80 6.17
N SER A 142 -1.24 8.87 6.27
CA SER A 142 0.12 9.09 5.78
C SER A 142 0.12 9.35 4.27
N MET A 143 -0.62 8.56 3.49
CA MET A 143 -0.75 8.78 2.05
C MET A 143 -1.33 10.14 1.71
N ALA A 144 -2.43 10.53 2.37
CA ALA A 144 -3.06 11.83 2.14
C ALA A 144 -2.11 12.98 2.49
N PHE A 145 -1.45 12.90 3.64
CA PHE A 145 -0.47 13.90 4.08
C PHE A 145 0.66 14.06 3.07
N THR A 146 1.33 12.97 2.69
CA THR A 146 2.47 13.01 1.76
C THR A 146 2.04 13.49 0.37
N LEU A 147 0.90 13.04 -0.17
CA LEU A 147 0.42 13.49 -1.48
C LEU A 147 0.07 14.97 -1.48
N VAL A 148 -0.67 15.44 -0.47
CA VAL A 148 -1.09 16.84 -0.39
C VAL A 148 0.13 17.74 -0.19
N LEU A 149 1.00 17.42 0.78
CA LEU A 149 2.18 18.22 1.05
C LEU A 149 3.13 18.26 -0.16
N GLY A 150 3.44 17.10 -0.76
CA GLY A 150 4.33 17.04 -1.92
C GLY A 150 3.76 17.75 -3.15
N THR A 151 2.45 17.59 -3.40
CA THR A 151 1.78 18.30 -4.50
C THR A 151 1.77 19.80 -4.26
N TYR A 152 1.50 20.24 -3.03
CA TYR A 152 1.54 21.66 -2.66
C TYR A 152 2.94 22.24 -2.89
N VAL A 153 3.99 21.61 -2.34
CA VAL A 153 5.38 22.05 -2.50
C VAL A 153 5.78 22.17 -3.97
N LEU A 154 5.40 21.19 -4.82
CA LEU A 154 5.70 21.22 -6.26
C LEU A 154 4.96 22.35 -7.00
N LEU A 155 3.66 22.52 -6.73
CA LEU A 155 2.81 23.44 -7.50
C LEU A 155 2.91 24.89 -7.04
N THR A 156 3.33 25.15 -5.81
CA THR A 156 3.50 26.50 -5.26
C THR A 156 4.95 26.85 -5.00
N PHE A 157 5.89 26.18 -5.67
CA PHE A 157 7.31 26.44 -5.53
C PHE A 157 7.65 27.86 -6.01
N ASP A 158 8.44 28.58 -5.22
CA ASP A 158 8.97 29.91 -5.54
C ASP A 158 10.48 29.89 -5.40
N ALA A 159 11.19 30.13 -6.50
CA ALA A 159 12.66 30.17 -6.54
C ALA A 159 13.25 31.42 -5.86
N THR A 160 12.43 32.42 -5.52
CA THR A 160 12.85 33.69 -4.90
C THR A 160 12.63 33.73 -3.39
N ILE A 161 12.16 32.62 -2.80
CA ILE A 161 11.97 32.50 -1.35
C ILE A 161 13.32 32.51 -0.60
N SER A 162 13.38 33.19 0.55
CA SER A 162 14.58 33.38 1.37
C SER A 162 14.50 32.69 2.72
#